data_AF-W7FCR0-F1
#
_entry.id   AF-W7FCR0-F1
#
_cell.length_a   1.000
_cell.length_b   1.000
_cell.length_c   1.000
_cell.angle_alpha   90.00
_cell.angle_beta   90.00
_cell.angle_gamma   90.00
#
_symmetry.space_group_name_H-M   'P 1'
#
loop_
_entity.id
_entity.type
_entity.pdbx_description
1 polymer ?
#
loop_
_entity_poly.entity_id
_entity_poly.type
_entity_poly.pdbx_seq_one_letter_code
_entity_poly.pdbx_strand_id
1 'polypeptide(L)'
;MSNLAKKRLIRDFRKLQTDSPFGVSGSPIGNDIMKWRAVIFGPADTPWEGGNQREVDRIRSSKRNDKTKQNSTVKDASKNLNVVCKLCRHSFMCTVNQSILKEHHEKKHSKNAYEDCFS
;
A
#
# COMPACT_ATOMS: atom_id res chain seq x y z
N MET A 1 36.38 14.22 -17.69
CA MET A 1 35.97 15.63 -17.87
C MET A 1 34.83 15.97 -16.92
N SER A 2 35.02 16.90 -15.97
CA SER A 2 33.92 17.32 -15.09
C SER A 2 32.99 18.26 -15.86
N ASN A 3 31.77 17.83 -16.13
CA ASN A 3 30.79 18.64 -16.88
C ASN A 3 30.35 19.83 -16.01
N LEU A 4 30.76 21.05 -16.39
CA LEU A 4 30.44 22.30 -15.70
C LEU A 4 28.93 22.51 -15.56
N ALA A 5 28.15 22.09 -16.56
CA ALA A 5 26.69 22.17 -16.52
C ALA A 5 26.10 21.28 -15.41
N LYS A 6 26.60 20.04 -15.24
CA LYS A 6 26.15 19.16 -14.15
C LYS A 6 26.43 19.76 -12.78
N LYS A 7 27.63 20.33 -12.56
CA LYS A 7 27.97 21.02 -11.31
C LYS A 7 27.04 22.19 -11.02
N ARG A 8 26.70 22.97 -12.06
CA ARG A 8 25.76 24.09 -11.94
C ARG A 8 24.36 23.62 -11.56
N LEU A 9 23.84 22.60 -12.24
CA LEU A 9 22.52 22.02 -11.97
C LEU A 9 22.41 21.45 -10.55
N ILE A 10 23.44 20.79 -10.04
CA ILE A 10 23.46 20.31 -8.64
C ILE A 10 23.34 21.47 -7.65
N ARG A 11 24.08 22.56 -7.90
CA ARG A 11 24.05 23.74 -7.02
C ARG A 11 22.69 24.42 -7.06
N ASP A 12 22.12 24.58 -8.25
CA ASP A 12 20.82 25.21 -8.42
C ASP A 12 19.70 24.32 -7.85
N PHE A 13 19.83 22.98 -7.92
CA PHE A 13 18.96 22.03 -7.22
C PHE A 13 18.97 22.23 -5.70
N ARG A 14 20.16 22.34 -5.08
CA ARG A 14 20.28 22.59 -3.63
C ARG A 14 19.67 23.92 -3.22
N LYS A 15 19.81 24.95 -4.06
CA LYS A 15 19.16 26.26 -3.83
C LYS A 15 17.64 26.11 -3.84
N LEU A 16 17.08 25.45 -4.84
CA LEU A 16 15.64 25.20 -4.93
C LEU A 16 15.10 24.35 -3.76
N GLN A 17 15.92 23.47 -3.17
CA GLN A 17 15.52 22.72 -1.96
C GLN A 17 15.49 23.58 -0.68
N THR A 18 16.34 24.60 -0.61
CA THR A 18 16.47 25.45 0.59
C THR A 18 15.55 26.66 0.51
N ASP A 19 15.40 27.25 -0.68
CA ASP A 19 14.63 28.46 -0.96
C ASP A 19 13.77 28.21 -2.22
N SER A 20 12.73 27.40 -2.06
CA SER A 20 11.80 27.12 -3.15
C SER A 20 10.80 28.27 -3.28
N PRO A 21 10.69 28.91 -4.46
CA PRO A 21 9.70 29.96 -4.67
C PRO A 21 8.28 29.43 -4.48
N PHE A 22 7.39 30.27 -3.92
CA PHE A 22 6.00 29.90 -3.66
C PHE A 22 5.33 29.46 -4.97
N GLY A 23 4.64 28.32 -4.91
CA GLY A 23 3.93 27.79 -6.07
C GLY A 23 4.84 27.21 -7.16
N VAL A 24 6.14 27.04 -6.96
CA VAL A 24 7.03 26.39 -7.95
C VAL A 24 7.84 25.30 -7.28
N SER A 25 7.89 24.12 -7.89
CA SER A 25 8.75 23.02 -7.47
C SER A 25 9.38 22.33 -8.67
N GLY A 26 10.62 21.84 -8.52
CA GLY A 26 11.33 21.15 -9.59
C GLY A 26 12.36 20.17 -9.05
N SER A 27 12.49 19.01 -9.70
CA SER A 27 13.44 17.96 -9.32
C SER A 27 13.93 17.17 -10.54
N PRO A 28 15.19 16.71 -10.57
CA PRO A 28 15.68 15.83 -11.62
C PRO A 28 14.94 14.50 -11.64
N ILE A 29 14.85 13.89 -12.82
CA ILE A 29 14.14 12.63 -13.06
C ILE A 29 15.12 11.45 -12.96
N GLY A 30 14.96 10.62 -11.92
CA GLY A 30 15.80 9.43 -11.72
C GLY A 30 17.27 9.79 -11.52
N ASN A 31 18.18 9.08 -12.20
CA ASN A 31 19.63 9.30 -12.11
C ASN A 31 20.18 10.28 -13.16
N ASP A 32 19.34 10.86 -14.02
CA ASP A 32 19.78 11.80 -15.07
C ASP A 32 19.49 13.24 -14.67
N ILE A 33 20.53 13.93 -14.18
CA ILE A 33 20.43 15.34 -13.78
C ILE A 33 20.18 16.31 -14.93
N MET A 34 20.25 15.86 -16.19
CA MET A 34 19.92 16.70 -17.33
C MET A 34 18.41 16.72 -17.62
N LYS A 35 17.62 15.82 -17.02
CA LYS A 35 16.17 15.73 -17.20
C LYS A 35 15.46 16.15 -15.93
N TRP A 36 14.52 17.08 -16.04
CA TRP A 36 13.83 17.68 -14.90
C TRP A 36 12.32 17.57 -15.05
N ARG A 37 11.66 17.38 -13.90
CA ARG A 37 10.21 17.52 -13.76
C ARG A 37 9.95 18.73 -12.88
N ALA A 38 9.09 19.62 -13.33
CA ALA A 38 8.67 20.79 -12.56
C ALA A 38 7.14 20.86 -12.48
N VAL A 39 6.66 21.54 -11.45
CA VAL A 39 5.25 21.81 -11.19
C VAL A 39 5.13 23.28 -10.78
N ILE A 40 4.26 24.01 -11.47
CA ILE A 40 3.97 25.42 -11.21
C ILE A 40 2.48 25.53 -10.88
N PHE A 41 2.18 26.09 -9.71
CA PHE A 41 0.84 26.44 -9.26
C PHE A 41 0.43 27.77 -9.88
N GLY A 42 -0.81 27.83 -10.39
CA GLY A 42 -1.36 29.08 -10.88
C GLY A 42 -1.44 30.11 -9.74
N PRO A 43 -1.07 31.38 -9.98
CA PRO A 43 -1.21 32.45 -9.01
C PRO A 43 -2.66 32.61 -8.53
N ALA A 44 -2.84 33.17 -7.34
CA ALA A 44 -4.16 33.55 -6.84
C ALA A 44 -4.83 34.56 -7.79
N ASP A 45 -6.16 34.55 -7.83
CA ASP A 45 -6.99 35.43 -8.66
C ASP A 45 -6.79 35.24 -10.17
N THR A 46 -6.24 34.09 -10.59
CA THR A 46 -6.13 33.71 -12.01
C THR A 46 -7.02 32.51 -12.32
N PRO A 47 -7.50 32.34 -13.56
CA PRO A 47 -8.22 31.12 -13.97
C PRO A 47 -7.43 29.81 -13.77
N TRP A 48 -6.12 29.91 -13.50
CA TRP A 48 -5.21 28.80 -13.28
C TRP A 48 -5.02 28.46 -11.79
N GLU A 49 -5.59 29.25 -10.88
CA GLU A 49 -5.53 29.04 -9.45
C GLU A 49 -5.99 27.61 -9.09
N GLY A 50 -5.14 26.86 -8.38
CA GLY A 50 -5.42 25.48 -7.98
C GLY A 50 -5.42 24.44 -9.12
N GLY A 51 -5.10 24.82 -10.37
CA GLY A 51 -5.21 23.96 -11.55
C GLY A 51 -4.37 22.67 -11.48
N ASN A 52 -3.18 22.75 -10.92
CA ASN A 52 -2.28 21.60 -10.73
C ASN A 52 -2.44 20.93 -9.35
N GLN A 53 -3.04 21.59 -8.35
CA GLN A 53 -3.24 20.99 -7.02
C GLN A 53 -4.19 19.79 -7.10
N ARG A 54 -5.27 19.91 -7.89
CA ARG A 54 -6.21 18.79 -8.13
C ARG A 54 -5.54 17.61 -8.83
N GLU A 55 -4.66 17.88 -9.79
CA GLU A 55 -3.92 16.82 -10.48
C GLU A 55 -2.83 16.21 -9.59
N VAL A 56 -2.09 17.03 -8.84
CA VAL A 56 -1.09 16.56 -7.86
C VAL A 56 -1.76 15.75 -6.76
N ASP A 57 -2.92 16.17 -6.26
CA ASP A 57 -3.70 15.41 -5.28
C ASP A 57 -4.30 14.14 -5.88
N ARG A 58 -4.69 14.15 -7.17
CA ARG A 58 -5.07 12.94 -7.91
C ARG A 58 -3.90 11.99 -8.10
N ILE A 59 -2.69 12.50 -8.37
CA ILE A 59 -1.46 11.70 -8.50
C ILE A 59 -1.02 11.17 -7.13
N ARG A 60 -1.17 11.95 -6.05
CA ARG A 60 -0.89 11.52 -4.68
C ARG A 60 -1.93 10.48 -4.23
N SER A 61 -3.21 10.66 -4.53
CA SER A 61 -4.27 9.71 -4.21
C SER A 61 -4.11 8.42 -5.03
N SER A 62 -3.76 8.49 -6.31
CA SER A 62 -3.47 7.31 -7.14
C SER A 62 -2.23 6.57 -6.65
N LYS A 63 -1.14 7.27 -6.28
CA LYS A 63 0.04 6.64 -5.64
C LYS A 63 -0.25 6.05 -4.25
N ARG A 64 -1.14 6.66 -3.47
CA ARG A 64 -1.64 6.06 -2.20
C ARG A 64 -2.42 4.78 -2.49
N ASN A 65 -3.26 4.79 -3.53
CA ASN A 65 -4.05 3.63 -3.94
C ASN A 65 -3.20 2.50 -4.56
N ASP A 66 -2.09 2.86 -5.20
CA ASP A 66 -1.11 1.91 -5.75
C ASP A 66 -0.25 1.27 -4.65
N LYS A 67 0.08 2.03 -3.59
CA LYS A 67 0.71 1.47 -2.38
C LYS A 67 -0.20 0.49 -1.62
N THR A 68 -1.53 0.64 -1.70
CA THR A 68 -2.48 -0.34 -1.12
C THR A 68 -2.61 -1.64 -1.91
N LYS A 69 -1.95 -1.78 -3.08
CA LYS A 69 -1.92 -3.05 -3.82
C LYS A 69 -0.78 -4.00 -3.40
N GLN A 70 0.06 -3.60 -2.43
CA GLN A 70 0.88 -4.52 -1.65
C GLN A 70 0.31 -4.73 -0.24
N ASN A 71 -0.99 -4.97 -0.17
CA ASN A 71 -1.57 -5.77 0.90
C ASN A 71 -2.82 -6.47 0.35
N SER A 72 -2.66 -7.15 -0.80
CA SER A 72 -3.42 -8.38 -0.97
C SER A 72 -2.93 -9.30 0.13
N THR A 73 -3.78 -9.53 1.12
CA THR A 73 -3.64 -10.50 2.20
C THR A 73 -3.64 -11.91 1.62
N VAL A 74 -2.70 -12.20 0.73
CA VAL A 74 -2.37 -13.51 0.15
C VAL A 74 -0.86 -13.65 0.19
N LYS A 75 -0.26 -13.40 1.36
CA LYS A 75 1.09 -13.86 1.66
C LYS A 75 1.20 -14.74 2.90
N ASP A 76 0.11 -15.00 3.61
CA ASP A 76 0.07 -16.04 4.64
C ASP A 76 -1.38 -16.55 4.82
N ALA A 77 -1.92 -17.28 3.84
CA ALA A 77 -3.05 -18.18 4.13
C ALA A 77 -2.68 -19.20 5.23
N SER A 78 -1.38 -19.45 5.40
CA SER A 78 -0.73 -20.31 6.38
C SER A 78 -0.88 -19.87 7.85
N LYS A 79 -1.48 -18.70 8.14
CA LYS A 79 -1.68 -18.18 9.51
C LYS A 79 -3.14 -18.09 9.95
N ASN A 80 -4.12 -18.43 9.11
CA ASN A 80 -5.47 -18.69 9.59
C ASN A 80 -5.51 -20.12 10.16
N LEU A 81 -5.10 -20.26 11.43
CA LEU A 81 -5.06 -21.53 12.17
C LEU A 81 -6.47 -22.07 12.53
N ASN A 82 -7.48 -21.84 11.68
CA ASN A 82 -8.84 -22.27 11.95
C ASN A 82 -8.91 -23.81 11.97
N VAL A 83 -9.48 -24.37 13.02
CA VAL A 83 -9.74 -25.81 13.13
C VAL A 83 -10.92 -26.14 12.22
N VAL A 84 -10.74 -27.04 11.25
CA VAL A 84 -11.78 -27.40 10.29
C VAL A 84 -12.18 -28.85 10.49
N CYS A 85 -13.48 -29.17 10.65
CA CYS A 85 -13.91 -30.57 10.69
C CYS A 85 -13.76 -31.21 9.31
N LYS A 86 -13.14 -32.40 9.25
CA LYS A 86 -12.88 -33.13 7.99
C LYS A 86 -14.15 -33.63 7.30
N LEU A 87 -15.24 -33.87 8.03
CA LEU A 87 -16.48 -34.42 7.51
C LEU A 87 -17.39 -33.36 6.88
N CYS A 88 -17.54 -32.20 7.52
CA CYS A 88 -18.48 -31.16 7.07
C CYS A 88 -17.82 -29.86 6.60
N ARG A 89 -16.48 -29.76 6.69
CA ARG A 89 -15.69 -28.56 6.35
C ARG A 89 -16.13 -27.29 7.08
N HIS A 90 -16.80 -27.44 8.22
CA HIS A 90 -17.11 -26.30 9.08
C HIS A 90 -15.83 -25.80 9.74
N SER A 91 -15.58 -24.51 9.61
CA SER A 91 -14.40 -23.83 10.14
C SER A 91 -14.71 -23.23 11.51
N PHE A 92 -13.88 -23.55 12.48
CA PHE A 92 -13.86 -22.97 13.82
C PHE A 92 -12.62 -22.10 14.00
N MET A 93 -12.71 -21.09 14.86
CA MET A 93 -11.54 -20.28 15.21
C MET A 93 -10.48 -21.15 15.92
N CYS A 94 -9.20 -20.83 15.74
CA CYS A 94 -8.07 -21.55 16.37
C CYS A 94 -8.12 -21.57 17.91
N THR A 95 -8.80 -20.60 18.51
CA THR A 95 -8.97 -20.43 19.96
C THR A 95 -10.20 -21.17 20.52
N VAL A 96 -10.94 -21.90 19.68
CA VAL A 96 -12.16 -22.59 20.10
C VAL A 96 -11.85 -23.65 21.16
N ASN A 97 -12.67 -23.69 22.22
CA ASN A 97 -12.52 -24.67 23.28
C ASN A 97 -12.95 -26.08 22.79
N GLN A 98 -12.30 -27.13 23.28
CA GLN A 98 -12.56 -28.51 22.87
C GLN A 98 -14.02 -28.95 23.13
N SER A 99 -14.68 -28.36 24.13
CA SER A 99 -16.10 -28.61 24.42
C SER A 99 -17.02 -28.27 23.24
N ILE A 100 -16.74 -27.18 22.53
CA ILE A 100 -17.55 -26.74 21.37
C ILE A 100 -17.32 -27.67 20.17
N LEU A 101 -16.09 -28.18 20.00
CA LEU A 101 -15.78 -29.16 18.96
C LEU A 101 -16.45 -30.52 19.24
N LYS A 102 -16.51 -30.94 20.50
CA LYS A 102 -17.24 -32.15 20.92
C LYS A 102 -18.74 -31.99 20.73
N GLU A 103 -19.30 -30.84 21.08
CA GLU A 103 -20.72 -30.55 20.86
C GLU A 103 -21.07 -30.57 19.36
N HIS A 104 -20.20 -30.04 18.49
CA HIS A 104 -20.37 -30.15 17.04
C HIS A 104 -20.37 -31.60 16.57
N HIS A 105 -19.43 -32.40 17.08
CA HIS A 105 -19.33 -33.82 16.76
C HIS A 105 -20.57 -34.59 17.22
N GLU A 106 -21.02 -34.41 18.46
CA GLU A 106 -22.21 -35.08 18.99
C GLU A 106 -23.49 -34.69 18.24
N LYS A 107 -23.62 -33.42 17.83
CA LYS A 107 -24.81 -32.94 17.11
C LYS A 107 -24.84 -33.32 15.63
N LYS A 108 -23.69 -33.38 14.95
CA LYS A 108 -23.62 -33.59 13.48
C LYS A 108 -23.00 -34.93 13.05
N HIS A 109 -22.17 -35.52 13.89
CA HIS A 109 -21.29 -36.65 13.55
C HIS A 109 -21.24 -37.74 14.65
N SER A 110 -22.33 -37.92 15.42
CA SER A 110 -22.42 -38.89 16.54
C SER A 110 -22.15 -40.36 16.17
N LYS A 111 -22.15 -40.70 14.88
CA LYS A 111 -21.87 -42.04 14.36
C LYS A 111 -20.38 -42.31 14.07
N ASN A 112 -19.56 -41.27 13.97
CA ASN A 112 -18.14 -41.37 13.65
C ASN A 112 -17.32 -41.13 14.93
N ALA A 113 -16.06 -41.55 14.99
CA ALA A 113 -15.22 -41.17 16.13
C ALA A 113 -14.91 -39.68 16.09
N TYR A 114 -14.69 -39.06 17.25
CA TYR A 114 -14.28 -37.64 17.32
C TYR A 114 -12.97 -37.39 16.55
N GLU A 115 -12.05 -38.34 16.66
CA GLU A 115 -10.77 -38.36 15.93
C GLU A 115 -10.98 -38.36 14.40
N ASP A 116 -12.07 -38.96 13.89
CA ASP A 116 -12.31 -38.96 12.44
C ASP A 116 -12.73 -37.56 11.92
N CYS A 117 -13.27 -36.69 12.77
CA CYS A 117 -13.67 -35.32 12.41
C CYS A 117 -12.55 -34.30 12.68
N PHE A 118 -11.81 -34.45 13.77
CA PHE A 118 -10.75 -33.52 14.20
C PHE A 118 -9.42 -34.24 14.47
N SER A 119 -8.96 -35.07 13.52
CA SER A 119 -7.61 -35.64 13.51
C SER A 119 -6.57 -34.70 12.92
#